data_AF-A0A847NSL6-F1
#
_entry.id   AF-A0A847NSL6-F1
#
_cell.length_a   1.000
_cell.length_b   1.000
_cell.length_c   1.000
_cell.angle_alpha   90.00
_cell.angle_beta   90.00
_cell.angle_gamma   90.00
#
_symmetry.space_group_name_H-M   'P 1'
#
loop_
_entity.id
_entity.type
_entity.pdbx_description
1 polymer ?
#
loop_
_entity_poly.entity_id
_entity_poly.type
_entity_poly.pdbx_seq_one_letter_code
_entity_poly.pdbx_strand_id
1 'polypeptide(L)' 'MDYELQFKIYKDKKMTKYLKENSEWYKYLNRSADNYKRFLSGFKKHNQEIRTVKFNEVVDTLDTINSIFKIIN' A
#
# COMPACT_ATOMS: atom_id res chain seq x y z
N MET A 1 16.56 -11.06 8.85
CA MET A 1 15.27 -11.46 8.28
C MET A 1 15.56 -12.80 7.70
N ASP A 2 15.02 -13.85 8.29
CA ASP A 2 15.31 -15.20 7.84
C ASP A 2 14.85 -15.42 6.39
N TYR A 3 15.34 -16.51 5.79
CA TYR A 3 15.04 -16.84 4.40
C TYR A 3 13.55 -17.11 4.16
N GLU A 4 12.84 -17.64 5.15
CA GLU A 4 11.41 -17.93 5.03
C GLU A 4 10.59 -16.64 4.89
N LEU A 5 10.89 -15.63 5.70
CA LEU A 5 10.28 -14.31 5.60
C LEU A 5 10.64 -13.59 4.30
N GLN A 6 11.90 -13.66 3.88
CA GLN A 6 12.31 -13.13 2.59
C GLN A 6 11.53 -13.76 1.45
N PHE A 7 11.38 -15.08 1.44
CA PHE A 7 10.60 -15.78 0.42
C PHE A 7 9.13 -15.35 0.42
N LYS A 8 8.50 -15.27 1.60
CA LYS A 8 7.10 -14.83 1.74
C LYS A 8 6.90 -13.41 1.21
N ILE A 9 7.78 -12.48 1.57
CA ILE A 9 7.66 -11.07 1.19
C ILE A 9 8.00 -10.85 -0.28
N TYR A 10 9.10 -11.41 -0.77
CA TYR A 10 9.59 -11.17 -2.12
C TYR A 10 8.79 -11.88 -3.21
N LYS A 11 8.05 -12.94 -2.86
CA LYS A 11 7.08 -13.57 -3.76
C LYS A 11 5.89 -12.66 -4.08
N ASP A 12 5.51 -11.76 -3.16
CA ASP A 12 4.45 -10.78 -3.40
C ASP A 12 5.06 -9.42 -3.79
N LYS A 13 4.83 -9.02 -5.05
CA LYS A 13 5.32 -7.73 -5.59
C LYS A 13 4.82 -6.53 -4.80
N LYS A 14 3.60 -6.58 -4.24
CA LYS A 14 3.01 -5.49 -3.45
C LYS A 14 3.66 -5.42 -2.06
N MET A 15 3.89 -6.56 -1.41
CA MET A 15 4.60 -6.57 -0.13
C MET A 15 6.06 -6.12 -0.30
N THR A 16 6.70 -6.54 -1.40
CA THR A 16 8.06 -6.08 -1.76
C THR A 16 8.11 -4.58 -1.94
N LYS A 17 7.15 -4.02 -2.69
CA LYS A 17 7.04 -2.58 -2.89
C LYS A 17 6.84 -1.85 -1.56
N TYR A 18 5.89 -2.31 -0.74
CA TYR A 18 5.63 -1.75 0.59
C TYR A 18 6.89 -1.78 1.47
N LEU A 19 7.62 -2.89 1.50
CA LEU A 19 8.87 -3.02 2.25
C LEU A 19 9.95 -2.03 1.76
N LYS A 20 10.04 -1.78 0.45
CA LYS A 20 10.97 -0.78 -0.12
C LYS A 20 10.60 0.65 0.25
N GLU A 21 9.31 0.97 0.24
CA GLU A 21 8.78 2.30 0.57
C GLU A 21 8.82 2.59 2.07
N ASN A 22 8.83 1.55 2.91
CA ASN A 22 8.78 1.61 4.37
C ASN A 22 10.02 0.89 4.95
N SER A 23 11.19 1.46 4.66
CA SER A 23 12.49 0.82 4.91
C SER A 23 12.80 0.50 6.38
N GLU A 24 12.09 1.10 7.33
CA GLU A 24 12.18 0.77 8.75
C GLU A 24 11.80 -0.70 9.02
N TRP A 25 10.95 -1.30 8.19
CA TRP A 25 10.57 -2.71 8.33
C TRP A 25 11.75 -3.66 8.17
N TYR A 26 12.77 -3.33 7.37
CA TYR A 26 13.99 -4.16 7.32
C TYR A 26 14.61 -4.31 8.71
N LYS A 27 14.65 -3.23 9.52
CA LYS A 27 15.18 -3.27 10.88
C LYS A 27 14.33 -4.17 11.78
N TYR A 28 13.00 -4.04 11.73
CA TYR A 28 12.10 -4.85 12.56
C TYR A 28 12.11 -6.33 12.17
N LEU A 29 12.02 -6.64 10.89
CA LEU A 29 12.05 -8.00 10.35
C LEU A 29 13.41 -8.68 10.51
N ASN A 30 14.49 -7.90 10.67
CA ASN A 30 15.81 -8.43 11.03
C ASN A 30 15.95 -8.77 12.52
N ARG A 31 15.16 -8.16 13.41
CA ARG A 31 15.27 -8.34 14.87
C ARG A 31 14.50 -9.55 15.40
N SER A 32 13.33 -9.83 14.84
CA SER A 32 12.52 -10.99 15.23
C SER A 32 11.51 -11.31 14.14
N ALA A 33 11.28 -12.60 13.91
CA ALA A 33 10.25 -13.09 13.00
C ALA A 33 8.83 -12.72 13.46
N ASP A 34 8.62 -12.47 14.75
CA ASP A 34 7.31 -12.05 15.29
C ASP A 34 6.86 -10.69 14.75
N ASN A 35 7.80 -9.86 14.30
CA ASN A 35 7.50 -8.57 13.67
C ASN A 35 6.81 -8.75 12.30
N TYR A 36 6.81 -9.95 11.71
CA TYR A 36 6.11 -10.20 10.47
C TYR A 36 4.60 -10.00 10.58
N LYS A 37 3.99 -10.38 11.72
CA LYS A 37 2.56 -10.11 11.94
C LYS A 37 2.25 -8.60 11.94
N ARG A 38 3.14 -7.81 12.54
CA ARG A 38 3.03 -6.33 12.55
C ARG A 38 3.21 -5.76 11.15
N PHE A 39 4.20 -6.26 10.39
CA PHE A 39 4.41 -5.91 9.00
C PHE A 39 3.16 -6.17 8.15
N LEU A 40 2.55 -7.35 8.27
CA LEU A 40 1.32 -7.69 7.53
C LEU A 40 0.15 -6.77 7.88
N SER A 41 0.01 -6.40 9.15
CA SER A 41 -1.01 -5.45 9.58
C SER A 41 -0.78 -4.07 8.95
N GLY A 42 0.46 -3.57 9.00
CA GLY A 42 0.85 -2.31 8.37
C GLY A 42 0.60 -2.32 6.85
N PHE A 43 1.02 -3.39 6.18
CA PHE A 43 0.78 -3.59 4.75
C PHE A 43 -0.70 -3.57 4.40
N LYS A 44 -1.56 -4.28 5.15
CA LYS A 44 -3.01 -4.31 4.90
C LYS A 44 -3.63 -2.92 5.01
N LYS A 45 -3.26 -2.16 6.04
CA LYS A 45 -3.73 -0.79 6.26
C LYS A 45 -3.32 0.12 5.11
N HIS A 46 -2.03 0.12 4.76
CA HIS A 46 -1.50 0.90 3.65
C HIS A 46 -2.20 0.59 2.32
N ASN A 47 -2.46 -0.70 2.05
CA ASN A 47 -3.16 -1.12 0.84
C ASN A 47 -4.62 -0.66 0.81
N GLN A 48 -5.27 -0.55 1.97
CA GLN A 48 -6.61 0.02 2.09
C GLN A 48 -6.59 1.53 1.83
N GLU A 49 -5.64 2.25 2.42
CA GLU A 49 -5.48 3.70 2.21
C GLU A 49 -5.25 4.02 0.72
N ILE A 50 -4.36 3.28 0.04
CA ILE A 50 -4.15 3.45 -1.42
C ILE A 50 -5.45 3.25 -2.19
N ARG A 51 -6.27 2.25 -1.85
CA ARG A 51 -7.55 2.02 -2.54
C ARG A 51 -8.52 3.16 -2.32
N THR A 52 -8.61 3.68 -1.10
CA THR A 52 -9.47 4.83 -0.77
C THR A 52 -9.03 6.08 -1.51
N VAL A 53 -7.72 6.38 -1.53
CA VAL A 53 -7.17 7.53 -2.25
C VAL A 53 -7.52 7.45 -3.74
N LYS A 54 -7.27 6.30 -4.38
CA LYS A 54 -7.63 6.09 -5.79
C LYS A 54 -9.12 6.22 -6.07
N PHE A 55 -9.97 5.77 -5.15
CA PHE A 55 -11.41 5.92 -5.30
C PHE A 55 -11.82 7.41 -5.27
N ASN A 56 -11.29 8.16 -4.30
CA ASN A 56 -11.56 9.59 -4.18
C ASN A 56 -11.07 10.36 -5.42
N GLU A 57 -9.86 10.08 -5.91
CA GLU A 57 -9.33 10.71 -7.13
C GLU A 57 -10.25 10.48 -8.35
N VAL A 58 -10.84 9.30 -8.48
CA VAL A 58 -11.80 9.00 -9.56
C VAL A 58 -13.09 9.78 -9.39
N VAL A 59 -13.64 9.86 -8.17
CA VAL A 59 -14.84 10.65 -7.88
C VAL A 59 -14.60 12.13 -8.18
N ASP A 60 -13.48 12.69 -7.71
CA ASP A 60 -13.11 14.09 -7.95
C ASP A 60 -12.97 14.39 -9.45
N THR A 61 -12.41 13.44 -10.21
CA THR A 61 -12.30 13.55 -11.68
C THR A 61 -13.67 13.57 -12.34
N LEU A 62 -14.61 12.72 -11.91
CA LEU A 62 -15.98 12.70 -12.44
C LEU A 62 -16.73 13.99 -12.12
N ASP A 63 -16.61 14.51 -10.90
CA ASP A 63 -17.24 15.76 -10.49
C ASP A 63 -16.70 16.95 -11.27
N THR A 64 -15.39 16.97 -11.55
CA THR A 64 -14.75 17.97 -12.40
C THR A 64 -15.30 17.92 -13.83
N ILE A 65 -15.37 16.73 -14.43
CA ILE A 65 -15.91 16.54 -15.78
C ILE A 65 -17.39 16.96 -15.85
N ASN A 66 -18.20 16.54 -14.88
CA ASN A 66 -19.63 16.93 -14.81
C ASN A 66 -19.80 18.44 -14.68
N SER A 67 -18.93 19.11 -13.93
CA SER A 67 -18.96 20.57 -13.77
C SER A 67 -18.61 21.28 -15.09
N ILE A 68 -17.64 20.76 -15.85
CA ILE A 68 -17.30 21.27 -17.19
C ILE A 68 -18.49 21.07 -18.15
N PHE A 69 -19.10 19.88 -18.17
CA PHE A 69 -20.26 19.61 -19.02
C PHE A 69 -21.45 20.55 -18.73
N LYS A 70 -21.70 20.91 -17.47
CA LYS A 70 -22.75 21.88 -17.08
C LYS A 70 -22.48 23.32 -17.54
N ILE A 71 -21.21 23.66 -17.83
CA ILE A 71 -20.84 25.00 -18.32
C ILE A 71 -20.97 25.05 -19.85
N ILE A 72 -20.71 23.93 -20.52
CA ILE A 72 -20.67 23.85 -22.00
C ILE A 72 -22.05 23.59 -22.61
N ASN A 73 -22.95 22.89 -21.89
CA ASN A 73 -24.37 22.70 -22.25
C ASN A 73 -25.28 23.66 -21.48
#